data_AF-A0A5Y4W6Z1-F1
#
_entry.id   AF-A0A5Y4W6Z1-F1
#
_cell.length_a   1.000
_cell.length_b   1.000
_cell.length_c   1.000
_cell.angle_alpha   90.00
_cell.angle_beta   90.00
_cell.angle_gamma   90.00
#
_symmetry.space_group_name_H-M   'P 1'
#
loop_
_entity.id
_entity.type
_entity.pdbx_description
1 polymer ?
#
loop_
_entity_poly.entity_id
_entity_poly.type
_entity_poly.pdbx_seq_one_letter_code
_entity_poly.pdbx_strand_id
1 'polypeptide(L)'
;MGRILDISGQPFDFDDEMQTRSDELAMVMKRTQEHPSSGVTPNRAAQMLRDAERGDLTAQADLAFDMEEKDTHLFSELSKRRLAIQALEWRIAPARDASAQEKKDADMLNEYLHDAAWFEDALFDAGDAILKGYSMQEIEWGWLGKMRVPVALHHRDPALFCANPDNLNELRLRDTSYHGLELQPFGWFMHRA
;
A
#
# COMPACT_ATOMS: atom_id res chain seq x y z
N MET A 1 9.88 -27.86 -10.58
CA MET A 1 9.48 -26.58 -9.98
C MET A 1 8.35 -26.84 -9.01
N GLY A 2 8.42 -26.32 -7.79
CA GLY A 2 7.30 -26.37 -6.85
C GLY A 2 6.18 -25.47 -7.36
N ARG A 3 4.92 -25.91 -7.21
CA ARG A 3 3.74 -25.17 -7.67
C ARG A 3 3.18 -24.40 -6.49
N ILE A 4 3.09 -23.07 -6.58
CA ILE A 4 2.48 -22.24 -5.54
C ILE A 4 0.97 -22.48 -5.60
N LEU A 5 0.36 -22.70 -4.44
CA LEU A 5 -1.08 -22.90 -4.29
C LEU A 5 -1.66 -21.73 -3.52
N ASP A 6 -2.84 -21.28 -3.91
CA ASP A 6 -3.60 -20.28 -3.17
C ASP A 6 -4.28 -20.90 -1.93
N ILE A 7 -5.05 -20.08 -1.21
CA ILE A 7 -5.80 -20.51 -0.03
C ILE A 7 -6.88 -21.58 -0.32
N SER A 8 -7.25 -21.76 -1.59
CA SER A 8 -8.20 -22.77 -2.06
C SER A 8 -7.51 -24.05 -2.56
N GLY A 9 -6.17 -24.10 -2.50
CA GLY A 9 -5.37 -25.19 -3.03
C GLY A 9 -5.26 -25.18 -4.56
N GLN A 10 -5.72 -24.11 -5.21
CA GLN A 10 -5.57 -23.95 -6.65
C GLN A 10 -4.18 -23.42 -6.97
N PRO A 11 -3.52 -24.01 -7.97
CA PRO A 11 -2.29 -23.47 -8.46
C PRO A 11 -2.47 -22.09 -9.06
N PHE A 12 -1.62 -21.16 -8.65
CA PHE A 12 -1.50 -19.88 -9.31
C PHE A 12 -0.04 -19.58 -9.63
N ASP A 13 0.14 -18.80 -10.68
CA ASP A 13 1.38 -18.17 -11.04
C ASP A 13 1.14 -16.67 -10.93
N PHE A 14 2.16 -15.93 -10.51
CA PHE A 14 2.08 -14.48 -10.44
C PHE A 14 3.36 -13.89 -11.00
N ASP A 15 3.23 -12.77 -11.70
CA ASP A 15 4.38 -11.98 -12.10
C ASP A 15 5.04 -11.44 -10.82
N ASP A 16 6.33 -11.65 -10.68
CA ASP A 16 7.08 -11.31 -9.49
C ASP A 16 7.91 -10.03 -9.67
N GLU A 17 7.83 -9.42 -10.86
CA GLU A 17 8.34 -8.09 -11.15
C GLU A 17 7.43 -7.01 -10.57
N MET A 18 8.06 -5.88 -10.24
CA MET A 18 7.36 -4.70 -9.74
C MET A 18 6.51 -4.09 -10.86
N GLN A 19 5.19 -4.09 -10.71
CA GLN A 19 4.23 -3.55 -11.67
C GLN A 19 4.56 -2.10 -12.09
N THR A 20 5.06 -1.27 -11.18
CA THR A 20 5.45 0.12 -11.47
C THR A 20 6.65 0.27 -12.40
N ARG A 21 7.40 -0.81 -12.65
CA ARG A 21 8.48 -0.85 -13.64
C ARG A 21 7.98 -1.13 -15.06
N SER A 22 6.69 -1.40 -15.23
CA SER A 22 6.11 -1.63 -16.57
C SER A 22 6.15 -0.37 -17.44
N ASP A 23 6.39 -0.57 -18.73
CA ASP A 23 6.45 0.53 -19.70
C ASP A 23 5.11 1.28 -19.82
N GLU A 24 3.98 0.59 -19.56
CA GLU A 24 2.63 1.15 -19.58
C GLU A 24 2.45 2.27 -18.53
N LEU A 25 3.13 2.16 -17.40
CA LEU A 25 3.05 3.12 -16.30
C LEU A 25 4.16 4.19 -16.34
N ALA A 26 5.10 4.10 -17.27
CA ALA A 26 6.29 4.97 -17.30
C ALA A 26 5.97 6.47 -17.31
N MET A 27 4.84 6.89 -17.90
CA MET A 27 4.40 8.29 -17.88
C MET A 27 3.76 8.68 -16.53
N VAL A 28 2.95 7.79 -15.96
CA VAL A 28 2.25 8.01 -14.69
C VAL A 28 3.26 8.09 -13.54
N MET A 29 4.27 7.22 -13.56
CA MET A 29 5.36 7.19 -12.58
C MET A 29 6.25 8.43 -12.60
N LYS A 30 6.23 9.22 -13.70
CA LYS A 30 6.95 10.50 -13.81
C LYS A 30 6.16 11.69 -13.26
N ARG A 31 4.98 11.47 -12.66
CA ARG A 31 4.21 12.57 -12.07
C ARG A 31 5.04 13.33 -11.04
N THR A 32 4.84 14.64 -10.99
CA THR A 32 5.39 15.48 -9.92
C THR A 32 4.28 15.71 -8.92
N GLN A 33 4.62 15.58 -7.65
CA GLN A 33 3.71 15.84 -6.55
C GLN A 33 3.33 17.33 -6.51
N GLU A 34 2.04 17.61 -6.30
CA GLU A 34 1.54 18.98 -6.24
C GLU A 34 1.35 19.46 -4.79
N HIS A 35 1.34 20.78 -4.60
CA HIS A 35 1.15 21.42 -3.30
C HIS A 35 -0.07 22.37 -3.31
N PRO A 36 -1.30 21.82 -3.38
CA PRO A 36 -2.49 22.60 -3.67
C PRO A 36 -3.05 23.39 -2.48
N SER A 37 -2.51 23.25 -1.26
CA SER A 37 -2.97 24.01 -0.09
C SER A 37 -2.70 25.52 -0.24
N SER A 38 -1.63 25.89 -0.95
CA SER A 38 -1.29 27.28 -1.23
C SER A 38 -2.36 27.90 -2.15
N GLY A 39 -3.23 28.73 -1.59
CA GLY A 39 -4.33 29.35 -2.34
C GLY A 39 -5.55 28.44 -2.53
N VAL A 40 -5.70 27.40 -1.69
CA VAL A 40 -6.94 26.63 -1.65
C VAL A 40 -8.11 27.54 -1.26
N THR A 41 -9.18 27.51 -2.05
CA THR A 41 -10.44 28.19 -1.74
C THR A 41 -11.49 27.16 -1.36
N PRO A 42 -12.57 27.52 -0.63
CA PRO A 42 -13.65 26.59 -0.33
C PRO A 42 -14.22 25.89 -1.56
N ASN A 43 -14.35 26.61 -2.68
CA ASN A 43 -14.81 26.04 -3.94
C ASN A 43 -13.83 25.01 -4.52
N ARG A 44 -12.51 25.29 -4.44
CA ARG A 44 -11.48 24.35 -4.93
C ARG A 44 -11.42 23.10 -4.05
N ALA A 45 -11.49 23.25 -2.73
CA ALA A 45 -11.55 22.12 -1.80
C ALA A 45 -12.79 21.25 -2.05
N ALA A 46 -13.97 21.86 -2.22
CA ALA A 46 -15.19 21.14 -2.56
C ALA A 46 -15.08 20.39 -3.90
N GLN A 47 -14.36 20.95 -4.87
CA GLN A 47 -14.12 20.28 -6.14
C GLN A 47 -13.25 19.02 -5.97
N MET A 48 -12.13 19.12 -5.25
CA MET A 48 -11.25 17.97 -4.98
C MET A 48 -12.00 16.82 -4.30
N LEU A 49 -12.88 17.13 -3.34
CA LEU A 49 -13.70 16.12 -2.66
C LEU A 49 -14.71 15.48 -3.63
N ARG A 50 -15.36 16.26 -4.49
CA ARG A 50 -16.29 15.72 -5.50
C ARG A 50 -15.60 14.88 -6.57
N ASP A 51 -14.36 15.20 -6.91
CA ASP A 51 -13.56 14.41 -7.84
C ASP A 51 -13.16 13.07 -7.20
N ALA A 52 -12.79 13.09 -5.90
CA ALA A 52 -12.53 11.88 -5.13
C ALA A 52 -13.78 10.98 -4.99
N GLU A 53 -14.96 11.57 -4.78
CA GLU A 53 -16.25 10.84 -4.79
C GLU A 53 -16.54 10.12 -6.12
N ARG A 54 -15.85 10.51 -7.21
CA ARG A 54 -15.96 9.91 -8.54
C ARG A 54 -14.77 9.03 -8.90
N GLY A 55 -13.83 8.83 -7.97
CA GLY A 55 -12.68 7.96 -8.12
C GLY A 55 -11.37 8.64 -8.52
N ASP A 56 -11.35 9.96 -8.75
CA ASP A 56 -10.09 10.70 -8.94
C ASP A 56 -9.54 11.16 -7.58
N LEU A 57 -8.59 10.40 -7.06
CA LEU A 57 -8.01 10.60 -5.75
C LEU A 57 -6.78 11.53 -5.75
N THR A 58 -6.33 11.95 -6.95
CA THR A 58 -5.03 12.64 -7.13
C THR A 58 -4.95 13.90 -6.27
N ALA A 59 -5.91 14.81 -6.44
CA ALA A 59 -5.87 16.10 -5.77
C ALA A 59 -6.14 16.00 -4.26
N GLN A 60 -6.91 15.00 -3.83
CA GLN A 60 -7.12 14.72 -2.40
C GLN A 60 -5.82 14.22 -1.75
N ALA A 61 -5.11 13.30 -2.40
CA ALA A 61 -3.84 12.77 -1.92
C ALA A 61 -2.75 13.86 -1.85
N ASP A 62 -2.65 14.70 -2.89
CA ASP A 62 -1.72 15.83 -2.92
C ASP A 62 -2.06 16.89 -1.85
N LEU A 63 -3.34 17.22 -1.66
CA LEU A 63 -3.77 18.13 -0.60
C LEU A 63 -3.42 17.58 0.78
N ALA A 64 -3.68 16.29 1.03
CA ALA A 64 -3.36 15.64 2.30
C ALA A 64 -1.85 15.67 2.59
N PHE A 65 -1.02 15.34 1.60
CA PHE A 65 0.43 15.43 1.76
C PHE A 65 0.89 16.86 2.07
N ASP A 66 0.42 17.83 1.29
CA ASP A 66 0.81 19.23 1.45
C ASP A 66 0.36 19.81 2.80
N MET A 67 -0.80 19.37 3.31
CA MET A 67 -1.26 19.70 4.66
C MET A 67 -0.34 19.10 5.74
N GLU A 68 0.03 17.82 5.61
CA GLU A 68 0.92 17.16 6.56
C GLU A 68 2.33 17.80 6.57
N GLU A 69 2.86 18.19 5.41
CA GLU A 69 4.18 18.85 5.31
C GLU A 69 4.19 20.25 5.94
N LYS A 70 3.11 21.03 5.76
CA LYS A 70 3.05 22.44 6.17
C LYS A 70 2.54 22.66 7.59
N ASP A 71 1.64 21.82 8.09
CA ASP A 71 1.06 21.98 9.41
C ASP A 71 1.79 21.12 10.45
N THR A 72 2.65 21.77 11.24
CA THR A 72 3.44 21.08 12.28
C THR A 72 2.59 20.40 13.36
N HIS A 73 1.38 20.88 13.61
CA HIS A 73 0.49 20.24 14.56
C HIS A 73 -0.12 18.97 13.96
N LEU A 74 -0.62 19.06 12.73
CA LEU A 74 -1.12 17.89 11.99
C LEU A 74 -0.03 16.82 11.86
N PHE A 75 1.18 17.21 11.45
CA PHE A 75 2.34 16.32 11.38
C PHE A 75 2.60 15.61 12.72
N SER A 76 2.62 16.37 13.82
CA SER A 76 2.80 15.81 15.17
C SER A 76 1.71 14.81 15.53
N GLU A 77 0.45 15.11 15.26
CA GLU A 77 -0.67 14.22 15.60
C GLU A 77 -0.68 12.94 14.75
N LEU A 78 -0.37 13.04 13.46
CA LEU A 78 -0.24 11.88 12.57
C LEU A 78 0.94 11.00 12.97
N SER A 79 2.10 11.61 13.24
CA SER A 79 3.30 10.92 13.70
C SER A 79 3.05 10.13 14.98
N LYS A 80 2.36 10.72 15.97
CA LYS A 80 1.99 10.01 17.21
C LYS A 80 1.15 8.76 16.93
N ARG A 81 0.20 8.84 15.99
CA ARG A 81 -0.66 7.70 15.65
C ARG A 81 0.11 6.59 14.92
N ARG A 82 0.97 6.94 13.96
CA ARG A 82 1.82 5.97 13.24
C ARG A 82 2.77 5.27 14.22
N LEU A 83 3.47 6.04 15.06
CA LEU A 83 4.38 5.51 16.07
C LEU A 83 3.67 4.69 17.16
N ALA A 84 2.43 5.03 17.52
CA ALA A 84 1.66 4.25 18.48
C ALA A 84 1.33 2.83 17.96
N ILE A 85 1.12 2.68 16.65
CA ILE A 85 0.93 1.37 16.01
C ILE A 85 2.25 0.60 15.99
N GLN A 86 3.34 1.28 15.60
CA GLN A 86 4.67 0.68 15.53
C GLN A 86 5.20 0.23 16.90
N ALA A 87 4.81 0.91 17.98
CA ALA A 87 5.22 0.55 19.34
C ALA A 87 4.52 -0.70 19.91
N LEU A 88 3.57 -1.30 19.18
CA LEU A 88 2.87 -2.49 19.64
C LEU A 88 3.75 -3.73 19.49
N GLU A 89 3.86 -4.50 20.57
CA GLU A 89 4.41 -5.85 20.48
C GLU A 89 3.48 -6.72 19.62
N TRP A 90 4.06 -7.39 18.64
CA TRP A 90 3.33 -8.28 17.74
C TRP A 90 4.00 -9.65 17.69
N ARG A 91 3.21 -10.67 17.31
CA ARG A 91 3.71 -12.00 16.96
C ARG A 91 2.80 -12.66 15.95
N ILE A 92 3.35 -13.51 15.10
CA ILE A 92 2.54 -14.46 14.34
C ILE A 92 2.20 -15.64 15.26
N ALA A 93 0.92 -15.79 15.56
CA ALA A 93 0.43 -16.90 16.38
C ALA A 93 -0.10 -18.03 15.47
N PRO A 94 0.19 -19.30 15.77
CA PRO A 94 -0.43 -20.40 15.05
C PRO A 94 -1.94 -20.42 15.30
N ALA A 95 -2.69 -21.00 14.37
CA ALA A 95 -4.12 -21.19 14.52
C ALA A 95 -4.46 -22.05 15.75
N ARG A 96 -5.71 -21.94 16.22
CA ARG A 96 -6.21 -22.86 17.26
C ARG A 96 -6.16 -24.29 16.74
N ASP A 97 -5.70 -25.21 17.59
CA ASP A 97 -5.55 -26.63 17.25
C ASP A 97 -4.59 -26.92 16.06
N ALA A 98 -3.63 -26.02 15.84
CA ALA A 98 -2.63 -26.16 14.78
C ALA A 98 -1.84 -27.47 14.85
N SER A 99 -1.67 -28.08 13.67
CA SER A 99 -0.77 -29.19 13.43
C SER A 99 0.68 -28.82 13.75
N ALA A 100 1.54 -29.85 13.83
CA ALA A 100 2.96 -29.63 14.05
C ALA A 100 3.61 -28.84 12.90
N GLN A 101 3.07 -28.92 11.68
CA GLN A 101 3.59 -28.17 10.54
C GLN A 101 3.18 -26.70 10.62
N GLU A 102 1.90 -26.40 10.86
CA GLU A 102 1.41 -25.02 10.99
C GLU A 102 2.11 -24.25 12.13
N LYS A 103 2.46 -24.93 13.22
CA LYS A 103 3.27 -24.33 14.29
C LYS A 103 4.67 -23.93 13.82
N LYS A 104 5.33 -24.79 13.07
CA LYS A 104 6.65 -24.50 12.49
C LYS A 104 6.58 -23.37 11.48
N ASP A 105 5.54 -23.34 10.65
CA ASP A 105 5.35 -22.30 9.65
C ASP A 105 5.09 -20.94 10.33
N ALA A 106 4.29 -20.91 11.40
CA ALA A 106 4.07 -19.69 12.20
C ALA A 106 5.35 -19.19 12.86
N ASP A 107 6.13 -20.07 13.49
CA ASP A 107 7.41 -19.71 14.12
C ASP A 107 8.42 -19.18 13.08
N MET A 108 8.52 -19.85 11.92
CA MET A 108 9.38 -19.43 10.80
C MET A 108 8.99 -18.05 10.26
N LEU A 109 7.69 -17.80 10.02
CA LEU A 109 7.22 -16.49 9.55
C LEU A 109 7.43 -15.41 10.62
N ASN A 110 7.27 -15.75 11.89
CA ASN A 110 7.53 -14.85 13.00
C ASN A 110 9.00 -14.42 13.02
N GLU A 111 9.94 -15.36 12.97
CA GLU A 111 11.39 -15.08 12.89
C GLU A 111 11.71 -14.25 11.64
N TYR A 112 11.18 -14.66 10.49
CA TYR A 112 11.39 -13.97 9.21
C TYR A 112 11.04 -12.48 9.28
N LEU A 113 9.85 -12.14 9.78
CA LEU A 113 9.39 -10.76 9.85
C LEU A 113 10.10 -9.95 10.94
N HIS A 114 10.56 -10.58 12.03
CA HIS A 114 11.38 -9.89 13.04
C HIS A 114 12.79 -9.56 12.50
N ASP A 115 13.35 -10.40 11.63
CA ASP A 115 14.65 -10.17 11.00
C ASP A 115 14.56 -9.29 9.74
N ALA A 116 13.35 -9.03 9.24
CA ALA A 116 13.11 -8.24 8.04
C ALA A 116 13.31 -6.74 8.33
N ALA A 117 14.46 -6.21 7.90
CA ALA A 117 14.80 -4.79 8.05
C ALA A 117 13.77 -3.81 7.46
N TRP A 118 12.98 -4.25 6.47
CA TRP A 118 11.95 -3.46 5.81
C TRP A 118 10.61 -3.43 6.54
N PHE A 119 10.36 -4.34 7.50
CA PHE A 119 9.02 -4.56 8.03
C PHE A 119 8.52 -3.41 8.91
N GLU A 120 9.40 -2.86 9.74
CA GLU A 120 9.09 -1.72 10.61
C GLU A 120 8.75 -0.44 9.81
N ASP A 121 9.52 -0.16 8.76
CA ASP A 121 9.26 0.95 7.84
C ASP A 121 7.93 0.72 7.09
N ALA A 122 7.65 -0.52 6.66
CA ALA A 122 6.40 -0.86 6.00
C ALA A 122 5.17 -0.67 6.90
N LEU A 123 5.27 -0.98 8.19
CA LEU A 123 4.20 -0.70 9.17
C LEU A 123 3.99 0.80 9.36
N PHE A 124 5.07 1.58 9.42
CA PHE A 124 4.99 3.03 9.51
C PHE A 124 4.32 3.64 8.27
N ASP A 125 4.76 3.22 7.08
CA ASP A 125 4.24 3.68 5.78
C ASP A 125 2.79 3.27 5.55
N ALA A 126 2.35 2.12 6.09
CA ALA A 126 0.94 1.75 6.11
C ALA A 126 0.09 2.81 6.83
N GLY A 127 0.65 3.46 7.85
CA GLY A 127 0.02 4.53 8.60
C GLY A 127 -0.25 5.82 7.79
N ASP A 128 0.25 5.93 6.56
CA ASP A 128 -0.12 7.01 5.63
C ASP A 128 -1.63 7.06 5.35
N ALA A 129 -2.29 5.90 5.46
CA ALA A 129 -3.74 5.75 5.29
C ALA A 129 -4.56 6.58 6.30
N ILE A 130 -3.99 6.95 7.46
CA ILE A 130 -4.72 7.67 8.52
C ILE A 130 -5.26 9.02 8.03
N LEU A 131 -4.49 9.75 7.23
CA LEU A 131 -4.93 11.02 6.67
C LEU A 131 -5.58 10.85 5.29
N LYS A 132 -5.02 9.95 4.47
CA LYS A 132 -5.36 9.83 3.03
C LYS A 132 -6.49 8.85 2.75
N GLY A 133 -6.90 8.04 3.74
CA GLY A 133 -7.89 6.97 3.61
C GLY A 133 -7.32 5.65 3.08
N TYR A 134 -6.13 5.68 2.48
CA TYR A 134 -5.42 4.49 2.01
C TYR A 134 -3.90 4.72 1.94
N SER A 135 -3.15 3.62 1.98
CA SER A 135 -1.70 3.58 1.74
C SER A 135 -1.39 2.39 0.86
N MET A 136 -0.48 2.59 -0.09
CA MET A 136 -0.09 1.60 -1.08
C MET A 136 1.41 1.35 -1.00
N GLN A 137 1.78 0.09 -0.87
CA GLN A 137 3.16 -0.34 -0.88
C GLN A 137 3.32 -1.47 -1.89
N GLU A 138 4.30 -1.35 -2.76
CA GLU A 138 4.59 -2.36 -3.77
C GLU A 138 5.58 -3.38 -3.22
N ILE A 139 5.27 -4.66 -3.39
CA ILE A 139 6.07 -5.75 -2.86
C ILE A 139 7.20 -6.07 -3.84
N GLU A 140 8.44 -5.99 -3.37
CA GLU A 140 9.58 -6.57 -4.06
C GLU A 140 9.77 -8.01 -3.60
N TRP A 141 9.57 -8.95 -4.52
CA TRP A 141 9.75 -10.37 -4.23
C TRP A 141 11.19 -10.82 -4.45
N GLY A 142 11.69 -11.65 -3.54
CA GLY A 142 13.04 -12.20 -3.62
C GLY A 142 13.10 -13.64 -3.10
N TRP A 143 14.32 -14.14 -2.90
CA TRP A 143 14.56 -15.51 -2.45
C TRP A 143 15.34 -15.54 -1.15
N LEU A 144 14.84 -16.29 -0.16
CA LEU A 144 15.56 -16.67 1.05
C LEU A 144 15.78 -18.19 1.02
N GLY A 145 16.98 -18.60 0.63
CA GLY A 145 17.29 -20.02 0.37
C GLY A 145 16.43 -20.57 -0.77
N LYS A 146 15.46 -21.43 -0.44
CA LYS A 146 14.50 -22.01 -1.41
C LYS A 146 13.10 -21.39 -1.31
N MET A 147 12.90 -20.42 -0.43
CA MET A 147 11.60 -19.78 -0.20
C MET A 147 11.51 -18.49 -0.99
N ARG A 148 10.38 -18.27 -1.66
CA ARG A 148 10.03 -16.98 -2.28
C ARG A 148 9.37 -16.11 -1.21
N VAL A 149 9.92 -14.93 -0.94
CA VAL A 149 9.47 -14.06 0.17
C VAL A 149 9.57 -12.57 -0.20
N PRO A 150 8.78 -11.68 0.42
CA PRO A 150 8.92 -10.23 0.24
C PRO A 150 10.25 -9.71 0.80
N VAL A 151 11.16 -9.21 -0.03
CA VAL A 151 12.46 -8.69 0.43
C VAL A 151 12.46 -7.19 0.71
N ALA A 152 11.45 -6.48 0.23
CA ALA A 152 11.16 -5.09 0.55
C ALA A 152 9.71 -4.75 0.23
N LEU A 153 9.16 -3.75 0.91
CA LEU A 153 7.90 -3.08 0.55
C LEU A 153 8.24 -1.62 0.25
N HIS A 154 7.83 -1.14 -0.93
CA HIS A 154 8.13 0.21 -1.39
C HIS A 154 6.87 1.07 -1.31
N HIS A 155 6.83 2.03 -0.39
CA HIS A 155 5.74 3.02 -0.39
C HIS A 155 5.63 3.72 -1.75
N ARG A 156 4.40 3.77 -2.25
CA ARG A 156 4.06 4.44 -3.50
C ARG A 156 3.16 5.61 -3.20
N ASP A 157 3.42 6.70 -3.92
CA ASP A 157 2.61 7.91 -3.81
C ASP A 157 1.12 7.58 -4.06
N PRO A 158 0.23 7.85 -3.10
CA PRO A 158 -1.20 7.57 -3.22
C PRO A 158 -1.85 8.21 -4.47
N ALA A 159 -1.34 9.35 -4.95
CA ALA A 159 -1.84 9.99 -6.16
C ALA A 159 -1.46 9.26 -7.47
N LEU A 160 -0.75 8.13 -7.40
CA LEU A 160 -0.61 7.18 -8.50
C LEU A 160 -1.85 6.29 -8.68
N PHE A 161 -2.78 6.31 -7.72
CA PHE A 161 -3.94 5.43 -7.69
C PHE A 161 -5.25 6.19 -7.92
N CYS A 162 -6.25 5.47 -8.40
CA CYS A 162 -7.63 5.91 -8.57
C CYS A 162 -8.58 4.82 -8.09
N ALA A 163 -9.84 5.17 -7.83
CA ALA A 163 -10.88 4.16 -7.64
C ALA A 163 -11.52 3.81 -8.99
N ASN A 164 -11.89 2.55 -9.19
CA ASN A 164 -12.68 2.13 -10.35
C ASN A 164 -14.02 2.90 -10.33
N PRO A 165 -14.37 3.68 -11.38
CA PRO A 165 -15.62 4.45 -11.39
C PRO A 165 -16.89 3.60 -11.28
N ASP A 166 -16.84 2.33 -11.69
CA ASP A 166 -17.97 1.42 -11.60
C ASP A 166 -18.04 0.70 -10.24
N ASN A 167 -16.94 0.73 -9.47
CA ASN A 167 -16.83 0.15 -8.14
C ASN A 167 -15.82 0.94 -7.31
N LEU A 168 -16.27 2.00 -6.64
CA LEU A 168 -15.40 2.89 -5.85
C LEU A 168 -14.67 2.21 -4.67
N ASN A 169 -15.01 0.95 -4.36
CA ASN A 169 -14.27 0.15 -3.38
C ASN A 169 -13.04 -0.56 -3.96
N GLU A 170 -12.79 -0.45 -5.26
CA GLU A 170 -11.69 -1.11 -5.95
C GLU A 170 -10.65 -0.05 -6.34
N LEU A 171 -9.50 -0.05 -5.66
CA LEU A 171 -8.37 0.79 -6.03
C LEU A 171 -7.61 0.18 -7.20
N ARG A 172 -7.17 1.04 -8.10
CA ARG A 172 -6.43 0.73 -9.32
C ARG A 172 -5.27 1.70 -9.50
N LEU A 173 -4.28 1.30 -10.27
CA LEU A 173 -3.25 2.23 -10.74
C LEU A 173 -3.88 3.13 -11.78
N ARG A 174 -3.61 4.44 -11.68
CA ARG A 174 -4.06 5.37 -12.69
C ARG A 174 -3.31 5.10 -13.98
N ASP A 175 -4.03 5.07 -15.09
CA ASP A 175 -3.49 5.00 -16.44
C ASP A 175 -4.35 5.88 -17.37
N THR A 176 -4.30 5.65 -18.68
CA THR A 176 -5.14 6.38 -19.64
C THR A 176 -6.53 5.76 -19.85
N SER A 177 -6.84 4.65 -19.18
CA SER A 177 -8.11 3.95 -19.29
C SER A 177 -9.18 4.57 -18.38
N TYR A 178 -10.45 4.30 -18.66
CA TYR A 178 -11.56 4.78 -17.82
C TYR A 178 -11.55 4.16 -16.43
N HIS A 179 -11.13 2.89 -16.30
CA HIS A 179 -11.18 2.20 -15.01
C HIS A 179 -9.90 2.38 -14.19
N GLY A 180 -8.77 2.67 -14.83
CA GLY A 180 -7.45 2.42 -14.24
C GLY A 180 -6.99 0.98 -14.49
N LEU A 181 -5.69 0.77 -14.33
CA LEU A 181 -5.02 -0.52 -14.45
C LEU A 181 -5.20 -1.34 -13.16
N GLU A 182 -5.62 -2.59 -13.32
CA GLU A 182 -5.81 -3.52 -12.21
C GLU A 182 -4.49 -3.78 -11.48
N LEU A 183 -4.56 -3.92 -10.16
CA LEU A 183 -3.39 -4.24 -9.34
C LEU A 183 -2.96 -5.68 -9.55
N GLN A 184 -1.67 -5.88 -9.79
CA GLN A 184 -1.08 -7.21 -9.94
C GLN A 184 -1.31 -8.06 -8.68
N PRO A 185 -1.86 -9.28 -8.82
CA PRO A 185 -2.01 -10.20 -7.69
C PRO A 185 -0.69 -10.41 -6.97
N PHE A 186 -0.71 -10.36 -5.64
CA PHE A 186 0.49 -10.46 -4.78
C PHE A 186 1.57 -9.40 -5.01
N GLY A 187 1.34 -8.38 -5.84
CA GLY A 187 2.29 -7.27 -6.05
C GLY A 187 2.17 -6.14 -5.04
N TRP A 188 1.12 -6.11 -4.22
CA TRP A 188 0.74 -4.94 -3.42
C TRP A 188 0.36 -5.29 -1.98
N PHE A 189 0.83 -4.47 -1.05
CA PHE A 189 0.30 -4.34 0.29
C PHE A 189 -0.55 -3.06 0.36
N MET A 190 -1.81 -3.22 0.74
CA MET A 190 -2.79 -2.13 0.79
C MET A 190 -3.35 -2.01 2.20
N HIS A 191 -3.26 -0.81 2.77
CA HIS A 191 -3.99 -0.45 3.99
C HIS A 191 -5.10 0.53 3.62
N ARG A 192 -6.34 0.20 4.00
CA ARG A 192 -7.54 1.06 3.86
C ARG A 192 -8.04 1.40 5.25
N ALA A 193 -8.16 2.68 5.56
CA ALA A 193 -8.59 3.20 6.86
C ALA A 193 -10.12 3.30 6.97
#